data_AF-A0A6S6RT39-F1
#
_entry.id   AF-A0A6S6RT39-F1
#
_cell.length_a   1.000
_cell.length_b   1.000
_cell.length_c   1.000
_cell.angle_alpha   90.00
_cell.angle_beta   90.00
_cell.angle_gamma   90.00
#
_symmetry.space_group_name_H-M   'P 1'
#
loop_
_entity.id
_entity.type
_entity.pdbx_description
1 polymer ?
#
loop_
_entity_poly.entity_id
_entity_poly.type
_entity_poly.pdbx_seq_one_letter_code
_entity_poly.pdbx_strand_id
1 'polypeptide(L)'
;MKFKSCGVVFIILLIGCSSKQSNNPKTVYQNDYLRYFMEEQTESVPSKTPYDGVIKQAAQRYAIDKNLIRAIIKVESNFRVNAVSKSNAIGLMQVKASTAGRDAYGLQGKAGQTYHESI
;
A
#
# COMPACT_ATOMS: atom_id res chain seq x y z
N MET A 1 -47.95 -26.68 -23.72
CA MET A 1 -47.38 -27.27 -22.50
C MET A 1 -48.02 -26.58 -21.29
N LYS A 2 -48.41 -27.36 -20.27
CA LYS A 2 -49.36 -26.99 -19.21
C LYS A 2 -48.68 -26.21 -18.08
N PHE A 3 -49.19 -25.02 -17.74
CA PHE A 3 -48.88 -24.31 -16.49
C PHE A 3 -49.70 -24.92 -15.34
N LYS A 4 -49.06 -25.24 -14.21
CA LYS A 4 -49.71 -25.79 -13.01
C LYS A 4 -49.22 -25.06 -11.75
N SER A 5 -50.20 -24.56 -10.99
CA SER A 5 -50.23 -24.33 -9.52
C SER A 5 -49.20 -23.36 -8.91
N CYS A 6 -49.47 -22.65 -7.82
CA CYS A 6 -50.57 -22.71 -6.89
C CYS A 6 -50.63 -21.35 -6.19
N GLY A 7 -51.82 -20.76 -6.09
CA GLY A 7 -52.09 -19.77 -5.05
C GLY A 7 -52.01 -20.40 -3.65
N VAL A 8 -52.15 -19.55 -2.63
CA VAL A 8 -52.13 -19.85 -1.19
C VAL A 8 -50.75 -19.68 -0.53
N VAL A 9 -50.20 -18.45 -0.54
CA VAL A 9 -49.51 -17.86 0.64
C VAL A 9 -49.62 -16.32 0.56
N PHE A 10 -50.85 -15.78 0.53
CA PHE A 10 -51.07 -14.32 0.55
C PHE A 10 -51.77 -13.83 1.84
N ILE A 11 -51.90 -14.66 2.88
CA ILE A 11 -52.68 -14.32 4.08
C ILE A 11 -52.03 -14.89 5.34
N ILE A 12 -50.88 -14.35 5.75
CA ILE A 12 -50.43 -14.34 7.15
C ILE A 12 -49.95 -12.91 7.42
N LEU A 13 -50.88 -12.03 7.81
CA LEU A 13 -50.94 -11.41 9.14
C LEU A 13 -49.65 -10.65 9.49
N LEU A 14 -49.56 -9.33 9.33
CA LEU A 14 -50.26 -8.31 10.14
C LEU A 14 -50.33 -8.64 11.64
N ILE A 15 -49.18 -8.86 12.28
CA ILE A 15 -49.03 -8.66 13.74
C ILE A 15 -47.67 -8.00 13.99
N GLY A 16 -47.69 -6.76 14.49
CA GLY A 16 -46.52 -6.16 15.14
C GLY A 16 -46.28 -4.68 14.89
N CYS A 17 -47.18 -3.81 15.36
CA CYS A 17 -46.77 -2.49 15.85
C CYS A 17 -46.56 -2.60 17.37
N SER A 18 -45.36 -2.31 17.88
CA SER A 18 -45.17 -1.94 19.29
C SER A 18 -43.91 -1.08 19.50
N SER A 19 -43.96 -0.30 20.56
CA SER A 19 -43.39 1.01 20.83
C SER A 19 -41.89 1.09 21.23
N LYS A 20 -41.34 2.30 20.99
CA LYS A 20 -40.11 2.96 21.49
C LYS A 20 -39.36 2.31 22.69
N GLN A 21 -38.02 2.33 22.61
CA GLN A 21 -37.18 3.07 23.56
C GLN A 21 -35.80 3.42 22.96
N SER A 22 -35.51 4.72 22.97
CA SER A 22 -34.20 5.33 22.79
C SER A 22 -33.24 4.85 23.87
N ASN A 23 -32.07 4.31 23.50
CA ASN A 23 -30.83 4.43 24.27
C ASN A 23 -29.66 4.43 23.28
N ASN A 24 -28.90 5.51 23.22
CA ASN A 24 -27.75 5.69 22.34
C ASN A 24 -26.49 5.14 23.04
N PRO A 25 -25.86 4.03 22.61
CA PRO A 25 -24.43 3.85 22.79
C PRO A 25 -23.71 4.50 21.62
N LYS A 26 -23.14 5.67 21.86
CA LYS A 26 -22.25 6.37 20.94
C LYS A 26 -21.06 5.47 20.55
N THR A 27 -20.79 5.41 19.24
CA THR A 27 -19.48 5.17 18.61
C THR A 27 -18.70 3.91 18.99
N VAL A 28 -19.11 2.75 18.45
CA VAL A 28 -18.21 1.57 18.30
C VAL A 28 -18.27 0.95 16.89
N TYR A 29 -19.30 1.23 16.07
CA TYR A 29 -19.52 0.52 14.81
C TYR A 29 -18.88 1.12 13.53
N GLN A 30 -18.31 2.33 13.59
CA GLN A 30 -17.75 2.99 12.39
C GLN A 30 -16.32 2.51 12.04
N ASN A 31 -15.59 1.94 13.00
CA ASN A 31 -14.17 1.62 12.83
C ASN A 31 -13.91 0.26 12.15
N ASP A 32 -14.87 -0.66 12.17
CA ASP A 32 -14.68 -2.01 11.62
C ASP A 32 -14.84 -2.07 10.09
N TYR A 33 -15.74 -1.26 9.52
CA TYR A 33 -15.89 -1.16 8.06
C TYR A 33 -14.67 -0.50 7.39
N LEU A 34 -14.11 0.53 8.03
CA LEU A 34 -12.87 1.16 7.55
C LEU A 34 -11.68 0.21 7.67
N ARG A 35 -11.61 -0.60 8.74
CA ARG A 35 -10.59 -1.65 8.85
C ARG A 35 -10.71 -2.69 7.74
N TYR A 36 -11.91 -3.17 7.47
CA TYR A 36 -12.15 -4.18 6.43
C TYR A 36 -11.75 -3.66 5.04
N PHE A 37 -12.12 -2.41 4.72
CA PHE A 37 -11.79 -1.77 3.44
C PHE A 37 -10.29 -1.43 3.30
N MET A 38 -9.59 -1.26 4.43
CA MET A 38 -8.18 -0.87 4.48
C MET A 38 -7.24 -2.08 4.58
N GLU A 39 -7.73 -3.24 5.05
CA GLU A 39 -6.98 -4.49 5.17
C GLU A 39 -6.85 -5.24 3.83
N GLU A 40 -7.75 -5.00 2.87
CA GLU A 40 -7.74 -5.69 1.57
C GLU A 40 -6.80 -5.06 0.52
N GLN A 41 -6.30 -3.84 0.75
CA GLN A 41 -5.61 -3.05 -0.29
C GLN A 41 -4.17 -2.61 0.05
N THR A 42 -3.62 -3.02 1.19
CA THR A 42 -2.24 -2.68 1.53
C THR A 42 -1.43 -3.94 1.78
N GLU A 43 -0.65 -4.38 0.78
CA GLU A 43 0.56 -5.12 1.11
C GLU A 43 1.37 -4.28 2.10
N SER A 44 1.41 -4.73 3.35
CA SER A 44 2.01 -3.93 4.41
C SER A 44 3.48 -3.68 4.09
N VAL A 45 3.89 -2.41 4.14
CA VAL A 45 5.30 -2.06 4.13
C VAL A 45 5.90 -2.66 5.40
N PRO A 46 6.93 -3.51 5.34
CA PRO A 46 7.56 -4.09 6.52
C PRO A 46 7.89 -2.99 7.52
N SER A 47 7.58 -3.20 8.80
CA SER A 47 7.88 -2.23 9.87
C SER A 47 9.37 -2.22 10.25
N LYS A 48 10.09 -3.31 9.96
CA LYS A 48 11.52 -3.47 10.22
C LYS A 48 12.22 -4.19 9.07
N THR A 49 13.39 -3.69 8.66
CA THR A 49 14.26 -4.33 7.66
C THR A 49 15.73 -4.22 8.05
N PRO A 50 16.63 -5.03 7.46
CA PRO A 50 18.07 -4.82 7.62
C PRO A 50 18.56 -3.44 7.14
N TYR A 51 17.78 -2.75 6.31
CA TYR A 51 18.12 -1.48 5.69
C TYR A 51 17.70 -0.26 6.51
N ASP A 52 17.07 -0.45 7.68
CA ASP A 52 16.52 0.66 8.49
C ASP A 52 17.59 1.69 8.87
N GLY A 53 18.83 1.24 9.11
CA GLY A 53 19.97 2.11 9.37
C GLY A 53 20.28 3.06 8.21
N VAL A 54 20.41 2.51 6.99
CA VAL A 54 20.71 3.32 5.79
C VAL A 54 19.52 4.18 5.37
N ILE A 55 18.29 3.70 5.55
CA ILE A 55 17.07 4.47 5.31
C ILE A 55 17.01 5.68 6.25
N LYS A 56 17.28 5.49 7.55
CA LYS A 56 17.32 6.58 8.52
C LYS A 56 18.41 7.60 8.18
N GLN A 57 19.60 7.14 7.81
CA GLN A 57 20.69 8.03 7.42
C GLN A 57 20.34 8.85 6.17
N ALA A 58 19.75 8.23 5.14
CA ALA A 58 19.31 8.91 3.93
C ALA A 58 18.20 9.93 4.21
N ALA A 59 17.19 9.54 5.01
CA ALA A 59 16.11 10.41 5.45
C ALA A 59 16.65 11.68 6.14
N GLN A 60 17.60 11.52 7.04
CA GLN A 60 18.23 12.65 7.73
C GLN A 60 19.07 13.51 6.78
N ARG A 61 19.90 12.89 5.93
CA ARG A 61 20.80 13.60 5.00
C ARG A 61 20.04 14.48 4.02
N TYR A 62 18.93 13.98 3.48
CA TYR A 62 18.17 14.67 2.44
C TYR A 62 16.89 15.35 2.98
N ALA A 63 16.66 15.31 4.29
CA ALA A 63 15.46 15.84 4.95
C ALA A 63 14.14 15.30 4.34
N ILE A 64 14.09 13.99 4.10
CA ILE A 64 12.92 13.27 3.56
C ILE A 64 12.36 12.33 4.61
N ASP A 65 11.05 12.11 4.64
CA ASP A 65 10.43 11.11 5.52
C ASP A 65 10.96 9.70 5.21
N LYS A 66 11.46 9.01 6.24
CA LYS A 66 11.89 7.60 6.17
C LYS A 66 10.79 6.68 5.63
N ASN A 67 9.53 6.94 5.95
CA ASN A 67 8.39 6.13 5.52
C ASN A 67 8.17 6.24 4.02
N LEU A 68 8.42 7.42 3.42
CA LEU A 68 8.40 7.60 1.97
C LEU A 68 9.50 6.75 1.31
N ILE A 69 10.72 6.78 1.85
CA ILE A 69 11.82 5.96 1.33
C ILE A 69 11.46 4.46 1.42
N ARG A 70 10.88 4.01 2.54
CA ARG A 70 10.40 2.62 2.69
C ARG A 70 9.34 2.26 1.66
N ALA A 71 8.37 3.14 1.45
CA ALA A 71 7.29 2.92 0.51
C ALA A 71 7.82 2.78 -0.92
N ILE A 72 8.75 3.65 -1.32
CA ILE A 72 9.41 3.56 -2.63
C ILE A 72 10.17 2.22 -2.74
N ILE A 73 11.00 1.85 -1.76
CA ILE A 73 11.73 0.57 -1.79
C ILE A 73 10.79 -0.63 -1.90
N LYS A 74 9.65 -0.59 -1.19
CA LYS A 74 8.62 -1.64 -1.26
C LYS A 74 8.06 -1.77 -2.68
N VAL A 75 7.69 -0.65 -3.30
CA VAL A 75 7.12 -0.63 -4.66
C VAL A 75 8.17 -1.05 -5.72
N GLU A 76 9.39 -0.54 -5.61
CA GLU A 76 10.42 -0.72 -6.64
C GLU A 76 11.03 -2.13 -6.65
N SER A 77 11.27 -2.72 -5.47
CA SER A 77 12.01 -3.98 -5.38
C SER A 77 11.44 -4.98 -4.39
N ASN A 78 10.43 -4.60 -3.60
CA ASN A 78 10.01 -5.35 -2.42
C ASN A 78 11.21 -5.69 -1.50
N PHE A 79 12.10 -4.71 -1.28
CA PHE A 79 13.33 -4.85 -0.48
C PHE A 79 14.35 -5.88 -1.02
N ARG A 80 14.33 -6.20 -2.32
CA ARG A 80 15.33 -7.06 -2.96
C ARG A 80 16.59 -6.27 -3.35
N VAL A 81 17.68 -6.47 -2.61
CA VAL A 81 18.95 -5.76 -2.86
C VAL A 81 19.60 -6.09 -4.21
N ASN A 82 19.40 -7.29 -4.74
CA ASN A 82 19.97 -7.73 -6.03
C ASN A 82 18.98 -7.56 -7.20
N ALA A 83 17.97 -6.71 -7.06
CA ALA A 83 16.98 -6.49 -8.12
C ALA A 83 17.62 -5.73 -9.30
N VAL A 84 17.43 -6.27 -10.51
CA VAL A 84 17.83 -5.64 -11.78
C VAL A 84 16.64 -5.67 -12.73
N SER A 85 16.25 -4.52 -13.27
CA SER A 85 15.17 -4.44 -14.26
C SER A 85 15.67 -4.65 -15.69
N LYS A 86 14.73 -4.96 -16.60
CA LYS A 86 15.00 -5.03 -18.05
C LYS A 86 15.56 -3.74 -18.64
N SER A 87 15.35 -2.61 -17.96
CA SER A 87 15.84 -1.29 -18.39
C SER A 87 17.09 -0.83 -17.63
N ASN A 88 17.79 -1.77 -16.98
CA ASN A 88 19.01 -1.55 -16.18
C ASN A 88 18.80 -0.62 -14.97
N ALA A 89 17.65 -0.72 -14.32
CA ALA A 89 17.43 -0.14 -13.00
C ALA A 89 17.91 -1.12 -11.92
N ILE A 90 18.60 -0.63 -10.88
CA ILE A 90 19.31 -1.51 -9.93
C ILE A 90 18.95 -1.27 -8.47
N GLY A 91 19.02 -2.35 -7.70
CA GLY A 91 18.97 -2.35 -6.24
C GLY A 91 17.61 -2.02 -5.65
N LEU A 92 17.63 -1.60 -4.38
CA LEU A 92 16.45 -1.42 -3.55
C LEU A 92 15.45 -0.39 -4.10
N MET A 93 15.97 0.69 -4.69
CA MET A 93 15.17 1.81 -5.22
C MET A 93 15.10 1.80 -6.75
N GLN A 94 15.62 0.76 -7.42
CA GLN A 94 15.65 0.66 -8.88
C GLN A 94 16.17 1.95 -9.55
N VAL A 95 17.36 2.39 -9.15
CA VAL A 95 17.98 3.61 -9.72
C VAL A 95 18.59 3.28 -11.07
N LYS A 96 18.35 4.11 -12.09
CA LYS A 96 19.04 4.03 -13.38
C LYS A 96 20.25 4.93 -13.40
N ALA A 97 21.43 4.35 -13.62
CA ALA A 97 22.69 5.09 -13.69
C ALA A 97 22.66 6.24 -14.71
N SER A 98 22.09 5.99 -15.90
CA SER A 98 22.07 6.97 -17.01
C SER A 98 21.23 8.21 -16.76
N THR A 99 20.31 8.17 -15.79
CA THR A 99 19.35 9.24 -15.49
C THR A 99 19.48 9.68 -14.03
N ALA A 100 18.66 9.18 -13.12
CA ALA A 100 18.66 9.59 -11.72
C ALA A 100 20.06 9.46 -11.05
N GLY A 101 20.87 8.47 -11.41
CA GLY A 101 22.24 8.34 -10.92
C GLY A 101 23.15 9.48 -11.39
N ARG A 102 23.08 9.84 -12.67
CA ARG A 102 23.79 10.98 -13.28
C ARG A 102 23.34 12.30 -12.66
N ASP A 103 22.03 12.51 -12.54
CA ASP A 103 21.48 13.74 -11.95
C ASP A 103 21.92 13.90 -10.50
N ALA A 104 21.85 12.84 -9.70
CA ALA A 104 22.32 12.84 -8.32
C ALA A 104 23.83 13.12 -8.19
N TYR A 105 24.65 12.64 -9.12
CA TYR A 105 26.08 12.97 -9.19
C TYR A 105 26.29 14.45 -9.52
N GLY A 106 25.57 14.97 -10.51
CA GLY A 106 25.60 16.38 -10.89
C GLY A 106 25.26 17.31 -9.73
N LEU A 107 24.22 16.98 -8.97
CA LEU A 107 23.82 17.75 -7.76
C LEU A 107 24.89 17.73 -6.65
N GLN A 108 25.79 16.74 -6.66
CA GLN A 108 26.93 16.65 -5.74
C GLN A 108 28.21 17.29 -6.31
N GLY A 109 28.14 17.93 -7.49
CA GLY A 109 29.32 18.46 -8.18
C GLY A 109 30.26 17.37 -8.72
N LYS A 110 29.79 16.13 -8.84
CA LYS A 110 30.56 15.00 -9.36
C LYS A 110 30.28 14.82 -10.85
N ALA A 111 31.33 14.60 -11.63
CA ALA A 111 31.19 14.27 -13.05
C ALA A 111 30.80 12.79 -13.23
N GLY A 112 30.14 12.49 -14.35
CA GLY A 112 29.80 11.12 -14.75
C GLY A 112 28.50 10.60 -14.14
N GLN A 113 28.43 9.29 -13.96
CA GLN A 113 27.28 8.58 -13.39
C GLN A 113 27.77 7.41 -12.53
N THR A 114 26.89 6.87 -11.68
CA THR A 114 27.18 5.64 -10.94
C THR A 114 27.49 4.50 -11.91
N TYR A 115 28.64 3.81 -11.75
CA TYR A 115 29.02 2.68 -12.58
C TYR A 115 28.07 1.50 -12.37
N HIS A 116 27.63 0.86 -13.46
CA HIS A 116 27.13 -0.51 -13.42
C HIS A 116 27.44 -1.16 -14.78
N GLU A 117 28.36 -2.12 -14.79
CA GLU A 117 28.52 -3.03 -15.92
C GLU A 117 27.26 -3.91 -16.01
N SER A 118 26.69 -4.04 -17.19
CA SER A 118 25.63 -5.02 -17.45
C SER A 118 26.26 -6.41 -17.34
N ILE A 119 25.81 -7.21 -16.37
CA ILE A 119 26.11 -8.66 -16.34
C ILE A 119 25.19 -9.36 -17.34
#